data_AF-A0A2S7TQ26-F1
#
_entry.id   AF-A0A2S7TQ26-F1
#
_cell.length_a   1.000
_cell.length_b   1.000
_cell.length_c   1.000
_cell.angle_alpha   90.00
_cell.angle_beta   90.00
_cell.angle_gamma   90.00
#
_symmetry.space_group_name_H-M   'P 1'
#
loop_
_entity.id
_entity.type
_entity.pdbx_description
1 polymer ?
#
loop_
_entity_poly.entity_id
_entity_poly.type
_entity_poly.pdbx_seq_one_letter_code
_entity_poly.pdbx_strand_id
1 'polypeptide(L)'
;MNSRWALGVDVNRVKQRAFEQDFGFRNYTVNTGHVTAYVDTGFEDILATVSVGQYLAGDKGVTVDLSRVFDNGVRIGAYATKTNVSAEDFGEGSFDKGIYLRVPFDALFTSTVPGDASFNWVQVTRDGGAKLRRALSLFEETSVRSPRMLQFKPAN
;
A
#
# COMPACT_ATOMS: atom_id res chain seq x y z
N MET A 1 -9.27 23.27 1.77
CA MET A 1 -9.02 21.85 1.44
C MET A 1 -10.09 21.02 2.15
N ASN A 2 -11.27 20.87 1.55
CA ASN A 2 -12.45 20.23 2.18
C ASN A 2 -12.94 19.00 1.39
N SER A 3 -12.11 18.42 0.51
CA SER A 3 -12.50 17.21 -0.22
C SER A 3 -12.25 15.98 0.65
N ARG A 4 -13.25 15.12 0.76
CA ARG A 4 -13.16 13.80 1.41
C ARG A 4 -12.53 12.75 0.50
N TRP A 5 -12.13 13.11 -0.71
CA TRP A 5 -11.52 12.18 -1.66
C TRP A 5 -10.34 12.80 -2.40
N ALA A 6 -9.46 11.91 -2.86
CA ALA A 6 -8.34 12.23 -3.75
C ALA A 6 -8.18 11.14 -4.81
N LEU A 7 -7.54 11.50 -5.93
CA LEU A 7 -7.16 10.56 -6.99
C LEU A 7 -5.65 10.64 -7.21
N GLY A 8 -5.04 9.49 -7.47
CA GLY A 8 -3.64 9.35 -7.84
C GLY A 8 -3.49 8.48 -9.08
N VAL A 9 -2.47 8.76 -9.87
CA VAL A 9 -2.09 7.95 -11.03
C VAL A 9 -0.59 7.70 -10.96
N ASP A 10 -0.20 6.47 -11.26
CA ASP A 10 1.19 6.10 -11.45
C ASP A 10 1.37 5.17 -12.63
N VAL A 11 2.51 5.33 -13.30
CA VAL A 11 2.92 4.52 -14.45
C VAL A 11 4.42 4.33 -14.37
N ASN A 12 4.88 3.10 -14.50
CA ASN A 12 6.27 2.71 -14.34
C ASN A 12 6.63 1.66 -15.40
N ARG A 13 7.89 1.66 -15.85
CA ARG A 13 8.48 0.56 -16.62
C ARG A 13 9.60 -0.05 -15.81
N VAL A 14 9.47 -1.32 -15.47
CA VAL A 14 10.41 -2.01 -14.57
C VAL A 14 11.03 -3.22 -15.25
N LYS A 15 12.26 -3.55 -14.84
CA LYS A 15 13.02 -4.70 -15.33
C LYS A 15 13.46 -5.57 -14.16
N GLN A 16 13.34 -6.88 -14.29
CA GLN A 16 13.68 -7.80 -13.22
C GLN A 16 15.20 -7.96 -13.07
N ARG A 17 15.70 -7.86 -11.83
CA ARG A 17 17.11 -8.05 -11.50
C ARG A 17 17.53 -9.52 -11.63
N ALA A 18 18.79 -9.76 -12.00
CA ALA A 18 19.39 -11.09 -11.99
C ALA A 18 19.44 -11.69 -10.57
N PHE A 19 19.45 -13.03 -10.47
CA PHE A 19 19.44 -13.71 -9.18
C PHE A 19 20.78 -13.59 -8.46
N GLU A 20 21.85 -13.50 -9.22
CA GLU A 20 23.23 -13.40 -8.79
C GLU A 20 23.56 -12.07 -8.08
N GLN A 21 22.56 -11.19 -7.90
CA GLN A 21 22.63 -9.89 -7.22
C GLN A 21 23.75 -8.97 -7.73
N ASP A 22 24.27 -9.21 -8.92
CA ASP A 22 25.16 -8.30 -9.63
C ASP A 22 24.36 -7.11 -10.24
N PHE A 23 24.97 -6.40 -11.19
CA PHE A 23 24.31 -5.35 -11.98
C PHE A 23 23.52 -5.93 -13.19
N GLY A 24 23.35 -7.25 -13.25
CA GLY A 24 22.65 -7.96 -14.31
C GLY A 24 21.13 -7.86 -14.24
N PHE A 25 20.49 -8.11 -15.38
CA PHE A 25 19.03 -8.10 -15.51
C PHE A 25 18.55 -9.34 -16.26
N ARG A 26 17.38 -9.85 -15.86
CA ARG A 26 16.67 -10.89 -16.60
C ARG A 26 15.99 -10.31 -17.84
N ASN A 27 15.67 -11.16 -18.81
CA ASN A 27 14.86 -10.78 -19.97
C ASN A 27 13.36 -10.72 -19.61
N TYR A 28 13.03 -9.95 -18.58
CA TYR A 28 11.67 -9.69 -18.14
C TYR A 28 11.53 -8.20 -17.87
N THR A 29 10.71 -7.54 -18.68
CA THR A 29 10.39 -6.12 -18.57
C THR A 29 8.87 -5.98 -18.62
N VAL A 30 8.32 -5.22 -17.69
CA VAL A 30 6.88 -5.05 -17.56
C VAL A 30 6.57 -3.58 -17.30
N ASN A 31 5.47 -3.10 -17.90
CA ASN A 31 4.89 -1.82 -17.52
C ASN A 31 3.92 -2.07 -16.37
N THR A 32 3.98 -1.26 -15.31
CA THR A 32 3.04 -1.33 -14.20
C THR A 32 2.41 0.05 -14.02
N GLY A 33 1.24 0.10 -13.42
CA GLY A 33 0.60 1.38 -13.17
C GLY A 33 -0.82 1.22 -12.67
N HIS A 34 -1.25 2.20 -11.88
CA HIS A 34 -2.54 2.19 -11.21
C HIS A 34 -3.18 3.56 -11.24
N VAL A 35 -4.50 3.57 -11.37
CA VAL A 35 -5.34 4.68 -10.94
C VAL A 35 -5.84 4.33 -9.56
N THR A 36 -5.63 5.22 -8.59
CA THR A 36 -6.00 5.00 -7.19
C THR A 36 -6.93 6.09 -6.70
N ALA A 37 -8.06 5.69 -6.11
CA ALA A 37 -8.96 6.56 -5.39
C ALA A 37 -8.76 6.40 -3.89
N TYR A 38 -8.70 7.51 -3.18
CA TYR A 38 -8.61 7.59 -1.73
C TYR A 38 -9.87 8.28 -1.24
N VAL A 39 -10.61 7.65 -0.34
CA VAL A 39 -11.89 8.15 0.16
C VAL A 39 -11.91 8.09 1.67
N ASP A 40 -12.04 9.25 2.29
CA ASP A 40 -12.39 9.40 3.69
C ASP A 40 -13.83 8.95 3.90
N THR A 41 -14.02 7.82 4.55
CA THR A 41 -15.35 7.26 4.83
C THR A 41 -16.12 8.10 5.85
N GLY A 42 -15.44 8.96 6.63
CA GLY A 42 -16.03 9.75 7.69
C GLY A 42 -16.53 8.92 8.87
N PHE A 43 -16.18 7.64 8.91
CA PHE A 43 -16.53 6.70 9.97
C PHE A 43 -15.25 6.20 10.62
N GLU A 44 -15.10 6.41 11.93
CA GLU A 44 -14.01 5.85 12.74
C GLU A 44 -12.60 6.06 12.14
N ASP A 45 -12.36 7.22 11.51
CA ASP A 45 -11.09 7.58 10.84
C ASP A 45 -10.63 6.58 9.77
N ILE A 46 -11.58 5.87 9.15
CA ILE A 46 -11.31 4.88 8.11
C ILE A 46 -11.11 5.57 6.76
N LEU A 47 -9.97 5.30 6.14
CA LEU A 47 -9.65 5.58 4.74
C LEU A 47 -9.90 4.34 3.89
N ALA A 48 -10.73 4.48 2.86
CA ALA A 48 -10.88 3.49 1.81
C ALA A 48 -9.99 3.85 0.62
N THR A 49 -9.13 2.93 0.21
CA THR A 49 -8.23 3.08 -0.92
C THR A 49 -8.54 2.00 -1.96
N VAL A 50 -8.86 2.41 -3.19
CA VAL A 50 -9.16 1.50 -4.29
C VAL A 50 -8.20 1.78 -5.43
N SER A 51 -7.42 0.78 -5.83
CA SER A 51 -6.51 0.89 -6.98
C SER A 51 -6.90 -0.08 -8.08
N VAL A 52 -6.95 0.39 -9.32
CA VAL A 52 -7.18 -0.43 -10.51
C VAL A 52 -6.00 -0.25 -11.46
N GLY A 53 -5.43 -1.36 -11.94
CA GLY A 53 -4.22 -1.26 -12.74
C GLY A 53 -3.59 -2.58 -13.14
N GLN A 54 -2.32 -2.48 -13.57
CA GLN A 54 -1.47 -3.60 -13.95
C GLN A 54 -0.35 -3.79 -12.91
N TYR A 55 -0.23 -5.02 -12.45
CA TYR A 55 0.67 -5.44 -11.38
C TYR A 55 2.01 -5.98 -11.91
N LEU A 56 2.93 -6.32 -11.01
CA LEU A 56 4.30 -6.70 -11.36
C LEU A 56 4.41 -7.98 -12.18
N ALA A 57 3.44 -8.90 -12.09
CA ALA A 57 3.42 -10.10 -12.92
C ALA A 57 2.77 -9.86 -14.30
N GLY A 58 2.31 -8.63 -14.58
CA GLY A 58 1.66 -8.24 -15.84
C GLY A 58 0.15 -8.48 -15.85
N ASP A 59 -0.40 -9.07 -14.78
CA ASP A 59 -1.82 -9.23 -14.55
C ASP A 59 -2.50 -7.90 -14.23
N LYS A 60 -3.79 -7.82 -14.57
CA LYS A 60 -4.62 -6.62 -14.34
C LYS A 60 -5.66 -6.92 -13.29
N GLY A 61 -5.93 -5.95 -12.43
CA GLY A 61 -6.87 -6.18 -11.34
C GLY A 61 -7.13 -4.96 -10.47
N VAL A 62 -7.70 -5.26 -9.31
CA VAL A 62 -8.17 -4.28 -8.34
C VAL A 62 -7.66 -4.66 -6.95
N THR A 63 -7.11 -3.69 -6.24
CA THR A 63 -6.85 -3.78 -4.80
C THR A 63 -7.82 -2.86 -4.08
N VAL A 64 -8.49 -3.39 -3.06
CA VAL A 64 -9.22 -2.59 -2.07
C VAL A 64 -8.46 -2.68 -0.77
N ASP A 65 -8.21 -1.54 -0.15
CA ASP A 65 -7.57 -1.38 1.15
C ASP A 65 -8.46 -0.50 2.04
N LEU A 66 -8.70 -0.97 3.27
CA LEU A 66 -9.33 -0.19 4.31
C LEU A 66 -8.33 -0.03 5.45
N SER A 67 -8.08 1.20 5.87
CA SER A 67 -7.18 1.49 6.98
C SER A 67 -7.72 2.54 7.93
N ARG A 68 -7.49 2.33 9.22
CA ARG A 68 -7.75 3.29 10.28
C ARG A 68 -6.43 3.82 10.81
N VAL A 69 -6.35 5.14 11.00
CA VAL A 69 -5.24 5.79 11.70
C VAL A 69 -5.76 6.29 13.04
N PHE A 70 -5.09 5.92 14.12
CA PHE A 70 -5.41 6.39 15.47
C PHE A 70 -4.69 7.71 15.78
N ASP A 71 -5.11 8.42 16.82
CA ASP A 71 -4.53 9.71 17.23
C ASP A 71 -3.03 9.67 17.53
N ASN A 72 -2.52 8.49 17.93
CA ASN A 72 -1.09 8.24 18.15
C ASN A 72 -0.32 7.88 16.85
N GLY A 73 -0.96 8.00 15.69
CA GLY A 73 -0.36 7.72 14.38
C GLY A 73 -0.25 6.23 14.03
N VAL A 74 -0.60 5.31 14.92
CA VAL A 74 -0.68 3.88 14.60
C VAL A 74 -1.72 3.69 13.50
N ARG A 75 -1.36 2.89 12.49
CA ARG A 75 -2.26 2.52 11.39
C ARG A 75 -2.49 1.02 11.39
N ILE A 76 -3.76 0.62 11.39
CA ILE A 76 -4.16 -0.76 11.11
C ILE A 76 -4.95 -0.79 9.82
N GLY A 77 -4.73 -1.79 8.99
CA GLY A 77 -5.50 -1.93 7.76
C GLY A 77 -5.58 -3.37 7.28
N ALA A 78 -6.51 -3.57 6.36
CA ALA A 78 -6.69 -4.83 5.67
C ALA A 78 -6.91 -4.55 4.19
N TYR A 79 -6.39 -5.43 3.34
CA TYR A 79 -6.53 -5.31 1.90
C TYR A 79 -6.87 -6.64 1.26
N ALA A 80 -7.45 -6.55 0.07
CA ALA A 80 -7.65 -7.67 -0.83
C ALA A 80 -7.36 -7.24 -2.27
N THR A 81 -6.65 -8.09 -3.01
CA THR A 81 -6.29 -7.87 -4.41
C THR A 81 -6.78 -9.01 -5.27
N LYS A 82 -7.63 -8.68 -6.25
CA LYS A 82 -8.11 -9.64 -7.25
C LYS A 82 -7.67 -9.22 -8.64
N THR A 83 -7.10 -10.16 -9.38
CA THR A 83 -6.62 -9.93 -10.74
C THR A 83 -7.25 -10.91 -11.73
N ASN A 84 -6.89 -10.81 -13.00
CA ASN A 84 -7.37 -11.69 -14.06
C ASN A 84 -6.63 -13.04 -14.12
N VAL A 85 -5.76 -13.33 -13.15
CA VAL A 85 -5.13 -14.65 -12.98
C VAL A 85 -6.20 -15.66 -12.57
N SER A 86 -6.17 -16.85 -13.18
CA SER A 86 -7.12 -17.93 -12.86
C SER A 86 -6.90 -18.45 -11.42
N ALA A 87 -7.92 -19.05 -10.81
CA ALA A 87 -7.76 -19.61 -9.46
C ALA A 87 -6.77 -20.78 -9.46
N GLU A 88 -6.69 -21.52 -10.56
CA GLU A 88 -5.74 -22.61 -10.77
C GLU A 88 -4.29 -22.09 -10.78
N ASP A 89 -4.05 -20.98 -11.48
CA ASP A 89 -2.73 -20.33 -11.55
C ASP A 89 -2.38 -19.60 -10.24
N PHE A 90 -3.39 -19.10 -9.53
CA PHE A 90 -3.25 -18.56 -8.17
C PHE A 90 -2.91 -19.66 -7.16
N GLY A 91 -3.44 -20.87 -7.38
CA GLY A 91 -3.38 -22.08 -6.54
C GLY A 91 -4.23 -22.01 -5.28
N GLU A 92 -3.63 -21.80 -4.10
CA GLU A 92 -4.41 -21.82 -2.84
C GLU A 92 -5.18 -20.50 -2.65
N GLY A 93 -6.35 -20.42 -3.28
CA GLY A 93 -7.24 -19.27 -3.25
C GLY A 93 -7.50 -18.67 -4.64
N SER A 94 -8.10 -17.48 -4.68
CA SER A 94 -8.43 -16.78 -5.93
C SER A 94 -8.11 -15.28 -5.90
N PHE A 95 -7.52 -14.81 -4.80
CA PHE A 95 -7.17 -13.42 -4.56
C PHE A 95 -6.19 -13.33 -3.39
N ASP A 96 -5.35 -12.30 -3.41
CA ASP A 96 -4.42 -11.98 -2.34
C ASP A 96 -5.12 -11.15 -1.25
N LYS A 97 -4.75 -11.35 0.01
CA LYS A 97 -5.36 -10.66 1.15
C LYS A 97 -4.43 -10.62 2.36
N GLY A 98 -4.44 -9.52 3.09
CA GLY A 98 -3.64 -9.38 4.29
C GLY A 98 -4.20 -8.37 5.27
N ILE A 99 -3.69 -8.43 6.50
CA ILE A 99 -3.88 -7.43 7.55
C ILE A 99 -2.50 -6.90 7.92
N TYR A 100 -2.39 -5.59 8.10
CA TYR A 100 -1.14 -4.96 8.49
C TYR A 100 -1.33 -3.99 9.64
N LEU A 101 -0.24 -3.82 10.39
CA LEU A 101 -0.08 -2.85 11.45
C LEU A 101 1.18 -2.03 11.16
N ARG A 102 1.07 -0.71 11.20
CA ARG A 102 2.19 0.21 11.13
C ARG A 102 2.22 1.07 12.38
N VAL A 103 3.35 1.08 13.06
CA VAL A 103 3.57 1.84 14.29
C VAL A 103 4.70 2.84 14.05
N PRO A 104 4.44 4.16 14.07
CA PRO A 104 5.50 5.14 13.93
C PRO A 104 6.41 5.10 15.17
N PHE A 105 7.72 5.27 14.98
CA PHE A 105 8.66 5.26 16.10
C PHE A 105 8.42 6.41 17.08
N ASP A 106 7.92 7.56 16.61
CA ASP A 106 7.50 8.69 17.46
C ASP A 106 6.33 8.35 18.41
N ALA A 107 5.59 7.26 18.18
CA ALA A 107 4.58 6.77 19.13
C ALA A 107 5.17 5.88 20.23
N LEU A 108 6.41 5.42 20.06
CA LEU A 108 7.09 4.49 20.97
C LEU A 108 8.18 5.15 21.80
N PHE A 109 8.79 6.23 21.30
CA PHE A 109 9.91 6.92 21.93
C PHE A 109 9.54 8.35 22.32
N THR A 110 10.16 8.86 23.39
CA THR A 110 9.96 10.23 23.90
C THR A 110 10.76 11.27 23.12
N SER A 111 11.69 10.84 22.27
CA SER A 111 12.43 11.66 21.32
C SER A 111 11.94 11.39 19.89
N THR A 112 12.03 12.39 19.03
CA THR A 112 11.66 12.25 17.61
C THR A 112 12.62 11.27 16.92
N VAL A 113 12.10 10.14 16.48
CA VAL A 113 12.80 9.10 15.73
C VAL A 113 12.05 8.89 14.41
N PRO A 114 12.64 9.28 13.26
CA PRO A 114 11.98 9.07 11.98
C PRO A 114 11.86 7.58 11.64
N GLY A 115 10.70 7.17 11.14
CA GLY A 115 10.45 5.81 10.63
C GLY A 115 9.26 5.12 11.29
N ASP A 116 9.03 3.89 10.86
CA ASP A 116 7.96 3.04 11.37
C ASP A 116 8.39 1.58 11.47
N ALA A 117 7.81 0.87 12.45
CA ALA A 117 7.74 -0.57 12.46
C ALA A 117 6.51 -1.01 11.65
N SER A 118 6.70 -1.98 10.75
CA SER A 118 5.59 -2.56 9.98
C SER A 118 5.50 -4.06 10.23
N PHE A 119 4.28 -4.52 10.48
CA PHE A 119 3.92 -5.92 10.60
C PHE A 119 2.85 -6.23 9.55
N ASN A 120 3.04 -7.30 8.78
CA ASN A 120 2.09 -7.74 7.76
C ASN A 120 1.81 -9.22 7.97
N TRP A 121 0.54 -9.56 8.13
CA TRP A 121 0.06 -10.91 8.25
C TRP A 121 -0.76 -11.28 7.02
N VAL A 122 -0.26 -12.28 6.28
CA VAL A 122 -0.86 -12.79 5.06
C VAL A 122 -1.05 -14.30 5.25
N GLN A 123 -2.28 -14.79 5.04
CA GLN A 123 -2.62 -16.20 5.31
C GLN A 123 -2.13 -17.17 4.22
N VAL A 124 -1.86 -16.69 3.00
CA VAL A 124 -1.33 -17.48 1.90
C VAL A 124 -0.15 -16.72 1.31
N THR A 125 1.03 -17.32 1.27
CA THR A 125 2.29 -16.71 0.80
C THR A 125 2.37 -16.58 -0.74
N ARG A 126 1.26 -16.25 -1.40
CA ARG A 126 1.25 -15.99 -2.85
C ARG A 126 0.98 -14.53 -3.15
N ASP A 127 1.88 -13.95 -3.95
CA ASP A 127 1.93 -12.53 -4.27
C ASP A 127 1.18 -12.21 -5.57
N GLY A 128 -0.05 -12.71 -5.72
CA GLY A 128 -0.89 -12.38 -6.87
C GLY A 128 -1.35 -10.93 -6.79
N GLY A 129 -1.13 -10.15 -7.84
CA GLY A 129 -1.42 -8.71 -7.80
C GLY A 129 -0.45 -7.90 -6.93
N ALA A 130 0.85 -8.24 -6.95
CA ALA A 130 1.87 -7.44 -6.28
C ALA A 130 2.05 -6.07 -6.96
N LYS A 131 1.80 -4.98 -6.23
CA LYS A 131 2.10 -3.61 -6.70
C LYS A 131 3.59 -3.33 -6.61
N LEU A 132 4.08 -2.43 -7.47
CA LEU A 132 5.42 -1.88 -7.31
C LEU A 132 5.52 -1.12 -5.98
N ARG A 133 6.40 -1.58 -5.08
CA ARG A 133 6.76 -0.83 -3.88
C ARG A 133 7.54 0.42 -4.28
N ARG A 134 6.97 1.58 -4.00
CA ARG A 134 7.58 2.90 -4.27
C ARG A 134 8.05 3.52 -2.96
N ALA A 135 9.17 4.25 -3.03
CA ALA A 135 9.68 4.99 -1.88
C ALA A 135 8.80 6.19 -1.53
N LEU A 136 8.12 6.77 -2.53
CA LEU A 136 7.27 7.95 -2.38
C LEU A 136 5.92 7.71 -3.05
N SER A 137 4.85 8.03 -2.34
CA SER A 137 3.48 8.13 -2.87
C SER A 137 3.03 9.59 -2.75
N LEU A 138 2.58 10.19 -3.86
CA LEU A 138 2.12 11.59 -3.85
C LEU A 138 0.99 11.83 -2.84
N PHE A 139 0.11 10.85 -2.64
CA PHE A 139 -0.95 10.94 -1.65
C PHE A 139 -0.37 10.98 -0.23
N GLU A 140 0.62 10.14 0.08
CA GLU A 140 1.26 10.13 1.40
C GLU A 140 2.02 11.43 1.66
N GLU A 141 2.80 11.92 0.70
CA GLU A 141 3.54 13.18 0.80
C GLU A 141 2.63 14.40 1.03
N THR A 142 1.49 14.44 0.33
CA THR A 142 0.53 15.55 0.49
C THR A 142 -0.35 15.38 1.72
N SER A 143 -0.51 14.16 2.23
CA SER A 143 -1.31 13.88 3.44
C SER A 143 -0.71 14.48 4.71
N VAL A 144 0.61 14.75 4.76
CA VAL A 144 1.25 15.46 5.87
C VAL A 144 0.65 16.85 6.08
N ARG A 145 0.08 17.45 5.02
CA ARG A 145 -0.62 18.74 5.07
C ARG A 145 -2.13 18.62 5.31
N SER A 146 -2.64 17.40 5.50
CA SER A 146 -4.04 17.14 5.79
C SER A 146 -4.37 17.50 7.25
N PRO A 147 -5.52 18.13 7.53
CA PRO A 147 -5.98 18.40 8.90
C PRO A 147 -6.00 17.15 9.81
N ARG A 148 -6.15 15.95 9.24
CA ARG A 148 -6.09 14.68 10.00
C ARG A 148 -4.71 14.39 10.59
N MET A 149 -3.62 14.73 9.90
CA MET A 149 -2.26 14.51 10.41
C MET A 149 -1.85 15.55 11.48
N LEU A 150 -2.51 16.70 11.50
CA LEU A 150 -2.27 17.75 12.51
C LEU A 150 -2.83 17.38 13.90
N GLN A 151 -3.60 16.29 14.02
CA GLN A 151 -4.12 15.80 15.29
C GLN A 151 -3.13 14.88 16.03
N PHE A 152 -2.00 14.53 15.40
CA PHE A 152 -0.96 13.72 16.02
C PHE A 152 -0.48 14.37 17.33
N LYS A 153 -0.58 13.63 18.43
CA LYS A 153 0.02 13.99 19.70
C LYS A 153 1.07 12.95 20.05
N PRO A 154 2.33 13.34 20.30
CA PRO A 154 3.34 12.40 20.80
C PRO A 154 2.87 11.83 22.14
N ALA A 155 3.36 10.63 22.48
CA ALA A 155 3.10 10.02 23.77
C ALA A 155 3.69 10.93 24.89
N ASN A 156 2.84 11.34 25.84
CA ASN A 156 3.25 12.13 27.01
C ASN A 156 4.00 11.27 28.02
#